data_AF-A0A7C4LJL8-F1
#
_entry.id   AF-A0A7C4LJL8-F1
#
_cell.length_a   1.000
_cell.length_b   1.000
_cell.length_c   1.000
_cell.angle_alpha   90.00
_cell.angle_beta   90.00
_cell.angle_gamma   90.00
#
_symmetry.space_group_name_H-M   'P 1'
#
loop_
_entity.id
_entity.type
_entity.pdbx_description
1 polymer ?
#
loop_
_entity_poly.entity_id
_entity_poly.type
_entity_poly.pdbx_seq_one_letter_code
_entity_poly.pdbx_strand_id
1 'polypeptide(L)'
;MHASLVKEGPRNEGPAHEGPAPPAAGADDPFAVVKRFAFTGLQLQGMSRLQERAVQQSLGLTEGQIAAFAVYREEVERLRKEFQNIPAATWEQTIDAVYVPVAERYRAVIERTLTPEQQFELLKQVVRRQRGAIALLAPGVPEYLELTPQQVTAICQIVDRNRRTANLEGVAHNPLEIARLMRVMSQARAEAERHLSAAQLQKWHALLGQ
;
A
#
# COMPACT_ATOMS: atom_id res chain seq x y z
N MET A 1 6.73 -51.82 64.72
CA MET A 1 5.56 -51.05 65.20
C MET A 1 4.90 -50.40 63.99
N HIS A 2 3.56 -50.35 63.99
CA HIS A 2 2.59 -49.80 63.01
C HIS A 2 3.03 -48.48 62.31
N ALA A 3 2.54 -48.05 61.14
CA ALA A 3 1.22 -48.18 60.49
C ALA A 3 1.35 -47.88 58.97
N SER A 4 0.67 -48.62 58.08
CA SER A 4 -0.59 -48.29 57.36
C SER A 4 -0.60 -47.10 56.40
N LEU A 5 -0.86 -47.44 55.11
CA LEU A 5 -1.73 -46.81 54.09
C LEU A 5 -1.44 -45.34 53.73
N VAL A 6 -1.36 -44.94 52.46
CA VAL A 6 -2.51 -44.74 51.56
C VAL A 6 -2.05 -44.68 50.10
N LYS A 7 -2.84 -45.27 49.20
CA LYS A 7 -2.79 -45.13 47.74
C LYS A 7 -3.13 -43.71 47.31
N GLU A 8 -2.28 -43.03 46.55
CA GLU A 8 -2.70 -41.89 45.73
C GLU A 8 -2.90 -42.36 44.27
N GLY A 9 -4.12 -42.11 43.75
CA GLY A 9 -4.50 -42.41 42.38
C GLY A 9 -3.88 -41.44 41.37
N PRO A 10 -4.07 -41.69 40.06
CA PRO A 10 -3.51 -40.84 39.01
C PRO A 10 -4.16 -39.45 39.07
N ARG A 11 -3.31 -38.41 39.10
CA ARG A 11 -3.73 -37.02 39.00
C ARG A 11 -4.33 -36.78 37.62
N ASN A 12 -5.60 -36.41 37.63
CA ASN A 12 -6.37 -36.02 36.46
C ASN A 12 -5.89 -34.60 36.07
N GLU A 13 -5.01 -34.49 35.08
CA GLU A 13 -4.65 -33.21 34.48
C GLU A 13 -5.85 -32.75 33.62
N GLY A 14 -6.64 -31.82 34.19
CA GLY A 14 -7.71 -31.14 33.45
C GLY A 14 -7.14 -30.34 32.27
N PRO A 15 -7.98 -30.02 31.27
CA PRO A 15 -7.52 -29.34 30.07
C PRO A 15 -6.88 -28.01 30.45
N ALA A 16 -5.70 -27.76 29.89
CA ALA A 16 -5.01 -26.49 30.02
C ALA A 16 -5.99 -25.36 29.66
N HIS A 17 -6.22 -24.45 30.60
CA HIS A 17 -6.88 -23.19 30.30
C HIS A 17 -5.99 -22.44 29.31
N GLU A 18 -6.35 -22.51 28.03
CA GLU A 18 -5.90 -21.56 27.03
C GLU A 18 -6.35 -20.17 27.50
N GLY A 19 -5.40 -19.39 28.01
CA GLY A 19 -5.61 -17.96 28.20
C GLY A 19 -6.05 -17.34 26.88
N PRO A 20 -6.80 -16.23 26.90
CA PRO A 20 -7.25 -15.59 25.67
C PRO A 20 -6.04 -15.35 24.76
N ALA A 21 -6.17 -15.80 23.51
CA ALA A 21 -5.15 -15.59 22.50
C ALA A 21 -4.72 -14.11 22.52
N PRO A 22 -3.41 -13.81 22.43
CA PRO A 22 -2.98 -12.43 22.32
C PRO A 22 -3.71 -11.78 21.15
N PRO A 23 -4.18 -10.53 21.27
CA PRO A 23 -4.89 -9.86 20.20
C PRO A 23 -4.01 -9.89 18.96
N ALA A 24 -4.59 -10.32 17.83
CA ALA A 24 -3.91 -10.33 16.55
C ALA A 24 -3.39 -8.91 16.27
N ALA A 25 -2.06 -8.74 16.31
CA ALA A 25 -1.42 -7.49 15.97
C ALA A 25 -1.86 -7.10 14.55
N GLY A 26 -2.75 -6.11 14.44
CA GLY A 26 -3.32 -5.67 13.17
C GLY A 26 -4.81 -5.32 13.20
N ALA A 27 -5.57 -5.65 14.25
CA ALA A 27 -7.00 -5.32 14.34
C ALA A 27 -7.28 -3.85 14.73
N ASP A 28 -6.31 -3.13 15.28
CA ASP A 28 -6.52 -1.81 15.91
C ASP A 28 -5.97 -0.60 15.12
N ASP A 29 -5.47 -0.79 13.89
CA ASP A 29 -5.08 0.36 13.04
C ASP A 29 -6.29 0.87 12.25
N PRO A 30 -6.91 2.01 12.64
CA PRO A 30 -8.08 2.56 11.95
C PRO A 30 -7.79 2.97 10.50
N PHE A 31 -6.52 3.02 10.10
CA PHE A 31 -6.08 3.38 8.76
C PHE A 31 -5.44 2.22 7.99
N ALA A 32 -5.60 0.97 8.45
CA ALA A 32 -5.10 -0.21 7.77
C ALA A 32 -5.53 -0.25 6.28
N VAL A 33 -6.81 0.04 6.01
CA VAL A 33 -7.35 0.08 4.63
C VAL A 33 -6.63 1.13 3.77
N VAL A 34 -6.36 2.32 4.32
CA VAL A 34 -5.66 3.40 3.59
C VAL A 34 -4.23 3.00 3.28
N LYS A 35 -3.52 2.42 4.25
CA LYS A 35 -2.13 1.96 4.07
C LYS A 35 -2.05 0.81 3.07
N ARG A 36 -2.96 -0.16 3.14
CA ARG A 36 -3.09 -1.23 2.14
C ARG A 36 -3.33 -0.66 0.75
N PHE A 37 -4.20 0.34 0.63
CA PHE A 37 -4.45 1.01 -0.65
C PHE A 37 -3.20 1.72 -1.21
N ALA A 38 -2.46 2.44 -0.36
CA ALA A 38 -1.20 3.08 -0.75
C ALA A 38 -0.17 2.05 -1.23
N PHE A 39 -0.03 0.96 -0.47
CA PHE A 39 0.85 -0.16 -0.79
C PHE A 39 0.49 -0.81 -2.13
N THR A 40 -0.74 -1.30 -2.25
CA THR A 40 -1.22 -1.98 -3.46
C THR A 40 -1.13 -1.07 -4.69
N GLY A 41 -1.53 0.20 -4.54
CA GLY A 41 -1.43 1.20 -5.60
C GLY A 41 0.01 1.43 -6.06
N LEU A 42 0.98 1.51 -5.13
CA LEU A 42 2.40 1.63 -5.45
C LEU A 42 2.89 0.41 -6.23
N GLN A 43 2.65 -0.81 -5.74
CA GLN A 43 3.24 -2.02 -6.35
C GLN A 43 2.69 -2.31 -7.75
N LEU A 44 1.38 -2.13 -7.96
CA LEU A 44 0.76 -2.30 -9.29
C LEU A 44 1.28 -1.25 -10.28
N GLN A 45 1.36 0.01 -9.86
CA GLN A 45 1.89 1.07 -10.72
C GLN A 45 3.38 0.88 -10.98
N GLY A 46 4.16 0.46 -9.99
CA GLY A 46 5.57 0.13 -10.13
C GLY A 46 5.79 -0.97 -11.16
N MET A 47 5.08 -2.10 -11.03
CA MET A 47 5.19 -3.19 -12.00
C MET A 47 4.73 -2.78 -13.40
N SER A 48 3.67 -1.96 -13.51
CA SER A 48 3.23 -1.39 -14.79
C SER A 48 4.29 -0.48 -15.42
N ARG A 49 4.95 0.37 -14.64
CA ARG A 49 6.04 1.25 -15.11
C ARG A 49 7.22 0.43 -15.62
N LEU A 50 7.56 -0.66 -14.97
CA LEU A 50 8.65 -1.55 -15.40
C LEU A 50 8.39 -2.23 -16.74
N GLN A 51 7.16 -2.17 -17.28
CA GLN A 51 6.85 -2.62 -18.64
C GLN A 51 7.16 -1.55 -19.72
N GLU A 52 7.34 -0.28 -19.32
CA GLU A 52 7.53 0.84 -20.25
C GLU A 52 9.01 0.97 -20.64
N ARG A 53 9.32 0.93 -21.94
CA ARG A 53 10.69 1.01 -22.46
C ARG A 53 11.45 2.25 -21.97
N ALA A 54 10.79 3.40 -21.91
CA ALA A 54 11.41 4.64 -21.42
C ALA A 54 11.80 4.54 -19.93
N VAL A 55 10.99 3.88 -19.11
CA VAL A 55 11.28 3.65 -17.68
C VAL A 55 12.46 2.68 -17.56
N GLN A 56 12.41 1.56 -18.29
CA GLN A 56 13.50 0.55 -18.32
C GLN A 56 14.85 1.20 -18.66
N GLN A 57 14.87 2.07 -19.67
CA GLN A 57 16.06 2.84 -20.06
C GLN A 57 16.50 3.82 -18.97
N SER A 58 15.57 4.57 -18.38
CA SER A 58 15.91 5.56 -17.33
C SER A 58 16.45 4.92 -16.05
N LEU A 59 16.00 3.71 -15.71
CA LEU A 59 16.51 2.96 -14.56
C LEU A 59 17.79 2.17 -14.89
N GLY A 60 18.24 2.18 -16.15
CA GLY A 60 19.39 1.40 -16.60
C GLY A 60 19.19 -0.11 -16.41
N LEU A 61 17.98 -0.62 -16.65
CA LEU A 61 17.70 -2.05 -16.43
C LEU A 61 18.48 -2.92 -17.41
N THR A 62 19.04 -4.02 -16.92
CA THR A 62 19.68 -5.04 -17.76
C THR A 62 18.65 -5.88 -18.49
N GLU A 63 19.06 -6.58 -19.56
CA GLU A 63 18.18 -7.50 -20.28
C GLU A 63 17.59 -8.59 -19.36
N GLY A 64 18.38 -9.08 -18.40
CA GLY A 64 17.91 -10.05 -17.41
C GLY A 64 16.83 -9.48 -16.48
N GLN A 65 16.99 -8.22 -16.03
CA GLN A 65 15.97 -7.53 -15.23
C GLN A 65 14.70 -7.29 -16.06
N ILE A 66 14.83 -6.84 -17.31
CA ILE A 66 13.70 -6.62 -18.22
C ILE A 66 12.93 -7.92 -18.46
N ALA A 67 13.63 -9.02 -18.72
CA ALA A 67 13.02 -10.33 -18.91
C ALA A 67 12.28 -10.81 -17.65
N ALA A 68 12.85 -10.56 -16.46
CA ALA A 68 12.21 -10.90 -15.19
C ALA A 68 10.89 -10.17 -14.95
N PHE A 69 10.71 -8.94 -15.47
CA PHE A 69 9.45 -8.20 -15.37
C PHE A 69 8.48 -8.48 -16.52
N ALA A 70 8.99 -8.85 -17.71
CA ALA A 70 8.16 -9.05 -18.90
C ALA A 70 7.10 -10.15 -18.73
N VAL A 71 7.38 -11.17 -17.92
CA VAL A 71 6.44 -12.28 -17.63
C VAL A 71 5.15 -11.82 -16.95
N TYR A 72 5.14 -10.64 -16.32
CA TYR A 72 3.96 -10.10 -15.63
C TYR A 72 3.10 -9.18 -16.50
N ARG A 73 3.49 -8.89 -17.74
CA ARG A 73 2.84 -7.88 -18.59
C ARG A 73 1.33 -8.12 -18.75
N GLU A 74 0.94 -9.34 -19.11
CA GLU A 74 -0.46 -9.69 -19.33
C GLU A 74 -1.28 -9.58 -18.04
N GLU A 75 -0.72 -10.03 -16.92
CA GLU A 75 -1.37 -9.93 -15.62
C GLU A 75 -1.60 -8.48 -15.20
N VAL A 76 -0.58 -7.61 -15.35
CA VAL A 76 -0.68 -6.20 -15.00
C VAL A 76 -1.74 -5.49 -15.85
N GLU A 77 -1.75 -5.72 -17.17
CA GLU A 77 -2.74 -5.13 -18.06
C GLU A 77 -4.16 -5.59 -17.74
N ARG A 78 -4.33 -6.89 -17.42
CA ARG A 78 -5.62 -7.44 -16.99
C ARG A 78 -6.08 -6.79 -15.68
N LEU A 79 -5.25 -6.80 -14.64
CA LEU A 79 -5.59 -6.24 -13.33
C LEU A 79 -5.87 -4.74 -13.40
N ARG A 80 -5.15 -3.99 -14.23
CA ARG A 80 -5.42 -2.56 -14.44
C ARG A 80 -6.81 -2.30 -15.01
N LYS A 81 -7.26 -3.13 -15.97
CA LYS A 81 -8.60 -3.04 -16.56
C LYS A 81 -9.68 -3.46 -15.57
N GLU A 82 -9.44 -4.55 -14.84
CA GLU A 82 -10.39 -5.06 -13.85
C GLU A 82 -10.57 -4.11 -12.68
N PHE A 83 -9.49 -3.46 -12.22
CA PHE A 83 -9.51 -2.56 -11.07
C PHE A 83 -10.53 -1.44 -11.22
N GLN A 84 -10.68 -0.86 -12.42
CA GLN A 84 -11.63 0.23 -12.68
C GLN A 84 -13.09 -0.23 -12.62
N ASN A 85 -13.35 -1.54 -12.66
CA ASN A 85 -14.68 -2.13 -12.77
C ASN A 85 -15.10 -2.89 -11.50
N ILE A 86 -14.28 -2.87 -10.43
CA ILE A 86 -14.68 -3.51 -9.17
C ILE A 86 -15.88 -2.74 -8.59
N PRO A 87 -16.99 -3.42 -8.24
CA PRO A 87 -18.13 -2.76 -7.60
C PRO A 87 -17.76 -2.15 -6.25
N ALA A 88 -18.33 -0.99 -5.90
CA ALA A 88 -18.04 -0.33 -4.63
C ALA A 88 -18.38 -1.20 -3.41
N ALA A 89 -19.48 -1.95 -3.49
CA ALA A 89 -19.94 -2.85 -2.42
C ALA A 89 -18.95 -3.96 -2.06
N THR A 90 -18.17 -4.45 -3.03
CA THR A 90 -17.18 -5.54 -2.83
C THR A 90 -15.75 -5.04 -2.93
N TRP A 91 -15.54 -3.72 -2.98
CA TRP A 91 -14.25 -3.12 -3.28
C TRP A 91 -13.17 -3.56 -2.28
N GLU A 92 -13.40 -3.34 -0.99
CA GLU A 92 -12.43 -3.67 0.06
C GLU A 92 -12.11 -5.18 0.08
N GLN A 93 -13.14 -6.03 -0.01
CA GLN A 93 -12.97 -7.49 -0.06
C GLN A 93 -12.15 -7.93 -1.29
N THR A 94 -12.39 -7.32 -2.45
CA THR A 94 -11.68 -7.64 -3.69
C THR A 94 -10.22 -7.19 -3.62
N ILE A 95 -9.96 -5.99 -3.06
CA ILE A 95 -8.61 -5.50 -2.83
C ILE A 95 -7.84 -6.48 -1.95
N ASP A 96 -8.42 -6.89 -0.83
CA ASP A 96 -7.76 -7.77 0.14
C ASP A 96 -7.55 -9.18 -0.42
N ALA A 97 -8.54 -9.76 -1.11
CA ALA A 97 -8.48 -11.12 -1.62
C ALA A 97 -7.62 -11.28 -2.88
N VAL A 98 -7.57 -10.25 -3.75
CA VAL A 98 -6.95 -10.36 -5.07
C VAL A 98 -5.70 -9.47 -5.18
N TYR A 99 -5.82 -8.19 -4.85
CA TYR A 99 -4.79 -7.21 -5.21
C TYR A 99 -3.66 -7.12 -4.18
N VAL A 100 -3.94 -7.33 -2.89
CA VAL A 100 -2.90 -7.37 -1.85
C VAL A 100 -1.91 -8.52 -2.09
N PRO A 101 -2.34 -9.78 -2.32
CA PRO A 101 -1.40 -10.87 -2.64
C PRO A 101 -0.56 -10.62 -3.89
N VAL A 102 -1.14 -10.01 -4.93
CA VAL A 102 -0.40 -9.64 -6.14
C VAL A 102 0.62 -8.55 -5.84
N ALA A 103 0.24 -7.53 -5.07
CA ALA A 103 1.14 -6.44 -4.69
C ALA A 103 2.33 -6.94 -3.87
N GLU A 104 2.11 -7.87 -2.93
CA GLU A 104 3.20 -8.52 -2.17
C GLU A 104 4.15 -9.31 -3.09
N ARG A 105 3.59 -10.06 -4.05
CA ARG A 105 4.40 -10.77 -5.05
C ARG A 105 5.22 -9.81 -5.90
N TYR A 106 4.63 -8.71 -6.36
CA TYR A 106 5.33 -7.70 -7.15
C TYR A 106 6.43 -7.02 -6.35
N ARG A 107 6.15 -6.67 -5.09
CA ARG A 107 7.16 -6.14 -4.16
C ARG A 107 8.35 -7.08 -4.06
N ALA A 108 8.12 -8.36 -3.76
CA ALA A 108 9.21 -9.33 -3.59
C ALA A 108 10.06 -9.49 -4.86
N VAL A 109 9.43 -9.46 -6.04
CA VAL A 109 10.15 -9.51 -7.32
C VAL A 109 10.95 -8.23 -7.55
N ILE A 110 10.35 -7.06 -7.30
CA ILE A 110 11.03 -5.76 -7.44
C ILE A 110 12.24 -5.68 -6.50
N GLU A 111 12.06 -6.02 -5.22
CA GLU A 111 13.13 -5.98 -4.21
C GLU A 111 14.29 -6.93 -4.54
N ARG A 112 13.98 -8.11 -5.09
CA ARG A 112 15.00 -9.09 -5.51
C ARG A 112 15.72 -8.69 -6.79
N THR A 113 15.04 -8.01 -7.71
CA THR A 113 15.53 -7.78 -9.07
C THR A 113 16.20 -6.42 -9.23
N LEU A 114 15.74 -5.38 -8.51
CA LEU A 114 16.26 -4.02 -8.60
C LEU A 114 17.22 -3.70 -7.46
N THR A 115 18.26 -2.90 -7.73
CA THR A 115 19.09 -2.31 -6.65
C THR A 115 18.28 -1.29 -5.84
N PRO A 116 18.69 -0.97 -4.60
CA PRO A 116 18.01 0.06 -3.79
C PRO A 116 17.87 1.41 -4.52
N GLU A 117 18.88 1.81 -5.30
CA GLU A 117 18.86 3.04 -6.09
C GLU A 117 17.82 2.97 -7.21
N GLN A 118 17.74 1.83 -7.91
CA GLN A 118 16.72 1.60 -8.94
C GLN A 118 15.31 1.58 -8.34
N GLN A 119 15.13 0.99 -7.15
CA GLN A 119 13.86 1.01 -6.43
C GLN A 119 13.44 2.44 -6.04
N PHE A 120 14.39 3.25 -5.59
CA PHE A 120 14.14 4.66 -5.27
C PHE A 120 13.78 5.49 -6.50
N GLU A 121 14.46 5.28 -7.63
CA GLU A 121 14.10 5.95 -8.88
C GLU A 121 12.74 5.47 -9.42
N LEU A 122 12.41 4.18 -9.27
CA LEU A 122 11.06 3.68 -9.57
C LEU A 122 10.00 4.37 -8.71
N LEU A 123 10.25 4.52 -7.40
CA LEU A 123 9.36 5.22 -6.48
C LEU A 123 9.08 6.65 -6.99
N LYS A 124 10.13 7.40 -7.38
CA LYS A 124 9.98 8.74 -7.97
C LYS A 124 9.10 8.73 -9.22
N GLN A 125 9.30 7.77 -10.13
CA GLN A 125 8.48 7.66 -11.35
C GLN A 125 7.00 7.40 -11.04
N VAL A 126 6.71 6.57 -10.04
CA VAL A 126 5.33 6.28 -9.63
C VAL A 126 4.71 7.50 -8.94
N VAL A 127 5.39 8.03 -7.92
CA VAL A 127 4.89 9.12 -7.07
C VAL A 127 4.63 10.39 -7.87
N ARG A 128 5.51 10.74 -8.84
CA ARG A 128 5.32 11.91 -9.73
C ARG A 128 4.00 11.91 -10.49
N ARG A 129 3.43 10.74 -10.74
CA ARG A 129 2.18 10.59 -11.50
C ARG A 129 0.98 10.30 -10.60
N GLN A 130 1.21 10.00 -9.33
CA GLN A 130 0.13 9.83 -8.37
C GLN A 130 -0.46 11.19 -7.99
N ARG A 131 -1.79 11.24 -7.97
CA ARG A 131 -2.56 12.40 -7.50
C ARG A 131 -3.11 12.11 -6.12
N GLY A 132 -3.30 13.16 -5.34
CA GLY A 132 -3.89 13.06 -4.02
C GLY A 132 -2.89 12.82 -2.89
N ALA A 133 -3.42 12.88 -1.69
CA ALA A 133 -2.67 12.69 -0.46
C ALA A 133 -2.06 11.28 -0.32
N ILE A 134 -2.61 10.27 -1.02
CA ILE A 134 -2.13 8.88 -0.95
C ILE A 134 -0.65 8.73 -1.33
N ALA A 135 -0.13 9.61 -2.18
CA ALA A 135 1.26 9.57 -2.60
C ALA A 135 2.25 9.89 -1.46
N LEU A 136 1.83 10.56 -0.38
CA LEU A 136 2.64 10.72 0.85
C LEU A 136 2.69 9.45 1.70
N LEU A 137 1.78 8.52 1.46
CA LEU A 137 1.67 7.26 2.20
C LEU A 137 2.20 6.07 1.38
N ALA A 138 2.67 6.30 0.15
CA ALA A 138 3.29 5.26 -0.65
C ALA A 138 4.52 4.70 0.11
N PRO A 139 4.68 3.37 0.22
CA PRO A 139 5.83 2.77 0.91
C PRO A 139 7.17 3.40 0.51
N GLY A 140 8.01 3.74 1.49
CA GLY A 140 9.28 4.44 1.30
C GLY A 140 9.19 5.96 1.34
N VAL A 141 8.02 6.56 1.07
CA VAL A 141 7.84 8.02 1.16
C VAL A 141 7.79 8.51 2.61
N PRO A 142 7.04 7.88 3.54
CA PRO A 142 7.07 8.29 4.94
C PRO A 142 8.47 8.26 5.54
N GLU A 143 9.27 7.24 5.22
CA GLU A 143 10.64 7.08 5.70
C GLU A 143 11.57 8.14 5.09
N TYR A 144 11.48 8.36 3.77
CA TYR A 144 12.29 9.38 3.09
C TYR A 144 12.02 10.80 3.59
N LEU A 145 10.75 11.11 3.86
CA LEU A 145 10.32 12.40 4.42
C LEU A 145 10.45 12.46 5.94
N GLU A 146 10.85 11.37 6.60
CA GLU A 146 10.91 11.27 8.07
C GLU A 146 9.59 11.74 8.72
N LEU A 147 8.46 11.28 8.20
CA LEU A 147 7.15 11.66 8.72
C LEU A 147 6.95 11.12 10.14
N THR A 148 6.45 11.97 11.03
CA THR A 148 6.09 11.52 12.38
C THR A 148 4.81 10.67 12.35
N PRO A 149 4.58 9.81 13.35
CA PRO A 149 3.33 9.06 13.46
C PRO A 149 2.08 9.95 13.44
N GLN A 150 2.16 11.16 14.02
CA GLN A 150 1.06 12.14 13.99
C GLN A 150 0.81 12.67 12.58
N GLN A 151 1.87 12.98 11.81
CA GLN A 151 1.75 13.41 10.42
C GLN A 151 1.13 12.30 9.56
N VAL A 152 1.62 11.07 9.68
CA VAL A 152 1.05 9.91 8.98
C VAL A 152 -0.43 9.75 9.30
N THR A 153 -0.80 9.86 10.58
CA THR A 153 -2.20 9.77 11.02
C THR A 153 -3.07 10.85 10.38
N ALA A 154 -2.62 12.11 10.39
CA ALA A 154 -3.35 13.21 9.77
C ALA A 154 -3.54 13.02 8.26
N ILE A 155 -2.50 12.58 7.55
CA ILE A 155 -2.56 12.30 6.12
C ILE A 155 -3.52 11.13 5.84
N CYS A 156 -3.51 10.07 6.65
CA CYS A 156 -4.46 8.96 6.53
C CYS A 156 -5.91 9.42 6.70
N GLN A 157 -6.20 10.33 7.64
CA GLN A 157 -7.53 10.90 7.83
C GLN A 157 -8.01 11.67 6.60
N ILE A 158 -7.13 12.45 5.98
CA ILE A 158 -7.42 13.17 4.73
C ILE A 158 -7.76 12.19 3.61
N VAL A 159 -6.97 11.13 3.45
CA VAL A 159 -7.23 10.11 2.42
C VAL A 159 -8.55 9.38 2.67
N ASP A 160 -8.81 8.91 3.89
CA ASP A 160 -10.04 8.15 4.18
C ASP A 160 -11.30 9.00 4.00
N ARG A 161 -11.28 10.27 4.43
CA ARG A 161 -12.38 11.22 4.19
C ARG A 161 -12.65 11.39 2.70
N ASN A 162 -11.60 11.56 1.90
CA ASN A 162 -11.74 11.72 0.44
C ASN A 162 -12.20 10.44 -0.24
N ARG A 163 -11.72 9.27 0.19
CA ARG A 163 -12.16 7.96 -0.30
C ARG A 163 -13.67 7.78 -0.15
N ARG A 164 -14.22 8.11 1.02
CA ARG A 164 -15.67 8.04 1.29
C ARG A 164 -16.48 9.05 0.49
N THR A 165 -15.88 10.22 0.20
CA THR A 165 -16.53 11.30 -0.55
C THR A 165 -16.50 11.07 -2.06
N ALA A 166 -15.50 10.35 -2.57
CA ALA A 166 -15.22 10.21 -3.99
C ALA A 166 -16.18 9.29 -4.78
N ASN A 167 -17.32 8.88 -4.20
CA ASN A 167 -18.32 7.93 -4.73
C ASN A 167 -17.99 7.43 -6.15
N LEU A 168 -17.16 6.38 -6.22
CA LEU A 168 -16.47 5.97 -7.44
C LEU A 168 -17.42 5.36 -8.49
N GLU A 169 -18.66 5.08 -8.11
CA GLU A 169 -19.68 4.55 -9.02
C GLU A 169 -20.00 5.56 -10.13
N GLY A 170 -19.64 5.20 -11.36
CA GLY A 170 -19.94 5.99 -12.56
C GLY A 170 -18.91 7.06 -12.93
N VAL A 171 -17.86 7.28 -12.11
CA VAL A 171 -16.81 8.28 -12.42
C VAL A 171 -16.08 7.94 -13.73
N ALA A 172 -15.85 6.65 -14.02
CA ALA A 172 -15.10 6.21 -15.20
C ALA A 172 -15.74 6.61 -16.55
N HIS A 173 -17.03 6.96 -16.56
CA HIS A 173 -17.77 7.23 -17.80
C HIS A 173 -18.22 8.70 -17.95
N ASN A 174 -17.95 9.56 -16.97
CA ASN A 174 -18.36 10.98 -17.02
C ASN A 174 -17.14 11.92 -16.90
N PRO A 175 -16.75 12.63 -17.98
CA PRO A 175 -15.61 13.56 -17.96
C PRO A 175 -15.68 14.65 -16.89
N LEU A 176 -16.88 15.12 -16.55
CA LEU A 176 -17.06 16.14 -15.50
C LEU A 176 -16.81 15.57 -14.11
N GLU A 177 -17.23 14.33 -13.86
CA GLU A 177 -16.94 13.63 -12.60
C GLU A 177 -15.45 13.30 -12.49
N ILE A 178 -14.78 12.95 -13.60
CA ILE A 178 -13.32 12.80 -13.64
C ILE A 178 -12.64 14.14 -13.28
N ALA A 179 -13.08 15.27 -13.86
CA ALA A 179 -12.54 16.58 -13.54
C ALA A 179 -12.77 16.98 -12.08
N ARG A 180 -13.95 16.68 -11.53
CA ARG A 180 -14.29 16.90 -10.12
C ARG A 180 -13.39 16.06 -9.21
N LEU A 181 -13.24 14.77 -9.49
CA LEU A 181 -12.36 13.88 -8.76
C LEU A 181 -10.91 14.38 -8.78
N MET A 182 -10.42 14.79 -9.96
CA MET A 182 -9.08 15.37 -10.08
C MET A 182 -8.88 16.59 -9.17
N ARG A 183 -9.87 17.49 -9.10
CA ARG A 183 -9.83 18.66 -8.23
C ARG A 183 -9.82 18.28 -6.75
N VAL A 184 -10.69 17.34 -6.34
CA VAL A 184 -10.74 16.83 -4.96
C VAL A 184 -9.41 16.21 -4.56
N MET A 185 -8.81 15.39 -5.44
CA MET A 185 -7.49 14.82 -5.19
C MET A 185 -6.39 15.90 -5.06
N SER A 186 -6.36 16.90 -5.95
CA SER A 186 -5.40 18.01 -5.84
C SER A 186 -5.57 18.81 -4.54
N GLN A 187 -6.80 19.05 -4.09
CA GLN A 187 -7.06 19.71 -2.81
C GLN A 187 -6.61 18.86 -1.62
N ALA A 188 -6.92 17.56 -1.64
CA ALA A 188 -6.46 16.62 -0.63
C ALA A 188 -4.93 16.58 -0.52
N ARG A 189 -4.25 16.63 -1.67
CA ARG A 189 -2.78 16.71 -1.76
C ARG A 189 -2.26 17.97 -1.06
N ALA A 190 -2.80 19.14 -1.43
CA ALA A 190 -2.39 20.40 -0.86
C ALA A 190 -2.68 20.49 0.65
N GLU A 191 -3.78 19.90 1.12
CA GLU A 191 -4.10 19.81 2.54
C GLU A 191 -3.09 18.92 3.29
N ALA A 192 -2.75 17.76 2.73
CA ALA A 192 -1.76 16.86 3.32
C ALA A 192 -0.37 17.50 3.38
N GLU A 193 0.02 18.27 2.37
CA GLU A 193 1.30 18.99 2.34
C GLU A 193 1.41 20.06 3.44
N ARG A 194 0.30 20.63 3.92
CA ARG A 194 0.31 21.58 5.06
C ARG A 194 0.73 20.94 6.37
N HIS A 195 0.68 19.61 6.48
CA HIS A 195 1.18 18.90 7.65
C HIS A 195 2.71 18.70 7.62
N LEU A 196 3.37 18.97 6.48
CA LEU A 196 4.81 18.84 6.35
C LEU A 196 5.52 20.08 6.87
N SER A 197 6.68 19.89 7.48
CA SER A 197 7.60 21.00 7.75
C SER A 197 8.20 21.54 6.44
N ALA A 198 8.78 22.74 6.47
CA ALA A 198 9.43 23.31 5.29
C ALA A 198 10.55 22.39 4.72
N ALA A 199 11.32 21.74 5.58
CA ALA A 199 12.37 20.81 5.17
C ALA A 199 11.80 19.53 4.52
N GLN A 200 10.70 19.00 5.07
CA GLN A 200 10.01 17.85 4.50
C GLN A 200 9.36 18.19 3.15
N LEU A 201 8.80 19.40 3.03
CA LEU A 201 8.23 19.88 1.77
C LEU A 201 9.30 20.04 0.68
N GLN A 202 10.50 20.50 1.04
CA GLN A 202 11.64 20.53 0.11
C GLN A 202 12.05 19.12 -0.36
N LYS A 203 12.18 18.16 0.57
CA LYS A 203 12.43 16.75 0.21
C LYS A 203 11.34 16.21 -0.70
N TRP A 204 10.08 16.53 -0.42
CA TRP A 204 8.93 16.14 -1.23
C TRP A 204 9.00 16.71 -2.65
N HIS A 205 9.27 18.01 -2.82
CA HIS A 205 9.42 18.62 -4.13
C HIS A 205 10.61 18.04 -4.91
N ALA A 206 11.73 17.76 -4.24
CA ALA A 206 12.88 17.09 -4.85
C ALA A 206 12.52 15.69 -5.39
N LEU A 207 11.69 14.93 -4.65
CA LEU A 207 11.15 13.64 -5.10
C LEU A 207 10.30 13.81 -6.38
N LEU A 208 9.46 14.86 -6.41
CA LEU A 208 8.65 15.21 -7.57
C LEU A 208 9.44 15.81 -8.74
N GLY A 209 10.66 16.30 -8.51
CA GLY A 209 11.43 17.06 -9.50
C GLY A 209 10.87 18.47 -9.72
N GLN A 210 10.35 19.10 -8.66
CA GLN A 210 9.81 20.47 -8.62
C GLN A 210 10.73 21.40 -7.82
#